data_AF-A0A2N2T4H6-F1
#
_entry.id   AF-A0A2N2T4H6-F1
#
_cell.length_a   1.000
_cell.length_b   1.000
_cell.length_c   1.000
_cell.angle_alpha   90.00
_cell.angle_beta   90.00
_cell.angle_gamma   90.00
#
_symmetry.space_group_name_H-M   'P 1'
#
loop_
_entity.id
_entity.type
_entity.pdbx_description
1 polymer ?
#
loop_
_entity_poly.entity_id
_entity_poly.type
_entity_poly.pdbx_seq_one_letter_code
_entity_poly.pdbx_strand_id
1 'polypeptide(L)' 'MANSLTTQRLVALFCCGWVLLNFPLLGLWDVDTTVLGLPLFPAALLALWVLLIVVLAWLMERRTPEAKDD' A
#
# COMPACT_ATOMS: atom_id res chain seq x y z
N MET A 1 9.65 -23.65 8.97
CA MET A 1 8.40 -23.13 8.36
C MET A 1 8.01 -21.77 8.98
N ALA A 2 8.88 -20.76 8.92
CA ALA A 2 8.63 -19.43 9.51
C ALA A 2 8.21 -18.36 8.48
N ASN A 3 7.83 -18.77 7.27
CA ASN A 3 7.66 -17.85 6.13
C ASN A 3 6.20 -17.65 5.69
N SER A 4 5.24 -18.41 6.23
CA SER A 4 3.83 -18.36 5.81
C SER A 4 3.14 -17.06 6.25
N LEU A 5 3.40 -16.59 7.47
CA LEU A 5 2.79 -15.38 8.02
C LEU A 5 3.18 -14.12 7.24
N THR A 6 4.43 -14.06 6.78
CA THR A 6 4.94 -12.90 6.04
C THR A 6 4.49 -12.90 4.59
N THR A 7 4.37 -14.08 3.97
CA THR A 7 3.71 -14.26 2.67
C THR A 7 2.23 -13.92 2.76
N GLN A 8 1.53 -14.37 3.80
CA GLN A 8 0.11 -14.06 4.02
C GLN A 8 -0.12 -12.56 4.23
N ARG A 9 0.75 -11.87 4.97
CA ARG A 9 0.71 -10.40 5.10
C ARG A 9 0.96 -9.69 3.78
N LEU A 10 1.92 -10.13 2.97
CA LEU A 10 2.13 -9.60 1.62
C LEU A 10 0.91 -9.80 0.71
N VAL A 11 0.29 -10.98 0.76
CA VAL A 11 -0.92 -11.27 -0.03
C VAL A 11 -2.10 -10.44 0.46
N ALA A 12 -2.28 -10.27 1.77
CA ALA A 12 -3.31 -9.39 2.31
C ALA A 12 -3.09 -7.93 1.88
N LEU A 13 -1.85 -7.45 1.86
CA LEU A 13 -1.52 -6.11 1.35
C LEU A 13 -1.74 -5.99 -0.14
N PHE A 14 -1.40 -7.03 -0.90
CA PHE A 14 -1.65 -7.08 -2.33
C PHE A 14 -3.15 -7.03 -2.62
N CYS A 15 -3.96 -7.86 -1.96
CA CYS A 15 -5.42 -7.80 -2.09
C CYS A 15 -5.99 -6.45 -1.63
N CYS A 16 -5.45 -5.87 -0.55
CA CYS A 16 -5.90 -4.56 -0.08
C CYS A 16 -5.57 -3.46 -1.09
N GLY A 17 -4.35 -3.42 -1.62
CA GLY A 17 -3.94 -2.53 -2.70
C GLY A 17 -4.71 -2.77 -4.00
N TRP A 18 -5.04 -4.02 -4.33
CA TRP A 18 -5.84 -4.41 -5.49
C TRP A 18 -7.30 -3.94 -5.39
N VAL A 19 -7.89 -4.02 -4.20
CA VAL A 19 -9.23 -3.46 -3.93
C VAL A 19 -9.17 -1.93 -3.98
N LEU A 20 -8.15 -1.32 -3.39
CA LEU A 20 -7.96 0.14 -3.42
C LEU A 20 -7.74 0.68 -4.84
N LEU A 21 -6.99 -0.04 -5.68
CA LEU A 21 -6.73 0.26 -7.10
C LEU A 21 -7.82 -0.29 -8.03
N ASN A 22 -8.95 -0.77 -7.50
CA ASN A 22 -10.02 -1.32 -8.32
C ASN A 22 -10.75 -0.20 -9.06
N PHE A 23 -11.05 -0.42 -10.34
CA PHE A 23 -11.73 0.54 -11.23
C PHE A 23 -12.96 1.25 -10.64
N PRO A 24 -13.90 0.58 -9.93
CA PRO A 24 -15.01 1.25 -9.22
C PRO A 24 -14.59 2.24 -8.13
N LEU A 25 -13.53 1.93 -7.37
CA LEU A 25 -13.00 2.84 -6.34
C LEU A 25 -12.22 3.99 -6.98
N LEU A 26 -11.42 3.71 -8.01
CA LEU A 26 -10.75 4.74 -8.81
C LEU A 26 -11.74 5.64 -9.53
N GLY A 27 -12.86 5.10 -10.00
CA GLY A 27 -13.94 5.86 -10.64
C GLY A 27 -14.67 6.80 -9.70
N LEU A 28 -14.64 6.58 -8.37
CA LEU A 28 -15.13 7.56 -7.39
C LEU A 28 -14.22 8.79 -7.28
N TRP A 29 -12.93 8.64 -7.61
CA TRP A 29 -11.96 9.73 -7.65
C TRP A 29 -11.81 10.36 -9.04
N ASP A 30 -12.49 9.83 -10.06
CA ASP A 30 -12.62 10.42 -11.40
C ASP A 30 -13.61 11.59 -11.38
N VAL A 31 -13.31 12.56 -10.53
CA VAL A 31 -14.04 13.83 -10.43
C VAL A 31 -13.14 14.94 -10.95
N ASP A 32 -13.71 15.85 -11.75
CA ASP A 32 -13.09 17.10 -12.20
C ASP A 32 -12.97 18.11 -11.03
N THR A 33 -12.43 17.64 -9.91
CA THR A 33 -12.07 18.46 -8.76
C THR A 33 -10.57 18.62 -8.75
N THR A 34 -10.14 19.85 -8.46
CA THR A 34 -8.74 20.15 -8.23
C THR A 34 -8.52 20.46 -6.75
N VAL A 35 -7.52 19.84 -6.15
CA VAL A 35 -7.05 20.13 -4.78
C VAL A 35 -5.75 20.92 -4.93
N LEU A 36 -5.72 22.15 -4.41
CA LEU A 36 -4.54 23.03 -4.50
C LEU A 36 -4.08 23.27 -5.95
N GLY A 37 -4.99 23.20 -6.93
CA GLY A 37 -4.69 23.34 -8.36
C GLY A 37 -4.19 22.06 -9.04
N LEU A 38 -4.04 20.93 -8.32
CA LEU A 38 -3.76 19.63 -8.92
C LEU A 38 -5.04 18.80 -9.07
N PRO A 39 -5.19 18.02 -10.16
CA PRO A 39 -6.35 17.15 -10.31
C PRO A 39 -6.36 16.09 -9.18
N LEU A 40 -7.55 15.81 -8.65
CA LEU A 40 -7.73 14.94 -7.49
C LEU A 40 -7.36 13.48 -7.80
N PHE A 41 -7.57 13.04 -9.04
CA PHE A 41 -7.21 11.71 -9.54
C PHE A 41 -5.72 11.35 -9.34
N PRO A 42 -4.74 12.08 -9.91
CA PRO A 42 -3.32 11.80 -9.69
C PRO A 42 -2.89 11.98 -8.23
N ALA A 43 -3.49 12.91 -7.48
CA ALA A 43 -3.20 13.09 -6.05
C ALA A 43 -3.63 11.86 -5.21
N ALA A 44 -4.83 11.32 -5.46
CA ALA A 44 -5.31 10.11 -4.82
C ALA A 44 -4.45 8.89 -5.20
N LEU A 45 -4.05 8.77 -6.47
CA LEU A 45 -3.17 7.70 -6.93
C LEU A 45 -1.80 7.74 -6.22
N LEU A 46 -1.20 8.93 -6.08
CA LEU A 46 0.04 9.14 -5.34
C LEU A 46 -0.12 8.76 -3.86
N ALA A 47 -1.20 9.20 -3.21
CA ALA A 47 -1.48 8.86 -1.81
C ALA A 47 -1.59 7.34 -1.61
N LEU A 48 -2.28 6.65 -2.52
CA LEU A 48 -2.41 5.19 -2.54
C LEU A 48 -1.05 4.49 -2.66
N TRP A 49 -0.20 5.02 -3.53
CA TRP A 49 1.13 4.48 -3.79
C TRP A 49 2.04 4.66 -2.58
N VAL A 50 2.02 5.84 -1.93
CA VAL A 50 2.74 6.09 -0.68
C VAL A 50 2.27 5.15 0.42
N LEU A 51 0.96 4.94 0.57
CA LEU A 51 0.40 4.02 1.54
C LEU A 51 0.94 2.59 1.32
N LEU A 52 0.97 2.11 0.06
CA LEU A 52 1.54 0.80 -0.27
C LEU A 52 3.01 0.70 0.15
N ILE A 53 3.81 1.72 -0.11
CA ILE A 53 5.24 1.76 0.26
C ILE A 53 5.42 1.76 1.77
N VAL A 54 4.68 2.59 2.51
CA VAL A 54 4.76 2.65 3.98
C VAL A 54 4.48 1.28 4.59
N VAL A 55 3.45 0.59 4.10
CA VAL A 55 3.12 -0.72 4.66
C VAL A 55 4.11 -1.80 4.24
N LEU A 56 4.68 -1.73 3.03
CA LEU A 56 5.78 -2.59 2.61
C LEU A 56 7.04 -2.37 3.47
N ALA A 57 7.43 -1.12 3.68
CA ALA A 57 8.58 -0.74 4.51
C ALA A 57 8.40 -1.24 5.95
N TRP A 58 7.24 -0.98 6.54
CA TRP A 58 6.89 -1.46 7.88
C TRP A 58 6.87 -2.99 7.98
N LEU A 59 6.45 -3.69 6.93
CA LEU A 59 6.50 -5.15 6.89
C LEU A 59 7.94 -5.67 6.80
N MET A 60 8.81 -4.99 6.05
CA MET A 60 10.23 -5.34 5.93
C MET A 60 11.01 -5.08 7.21
N GLU A 61 10.78 -3.95 7.90
CA GLU A 61 11.41 -3.65 9.21
C GLU A 61 11.09 -4.72 10.27
N ARG A 62 9.88 -5.28 10.23
CA ARG A 62 9.46 -6.36 11.14
C ARG A 62 10.11 -7.70 10.87
N ARG A 63 10.82 -7.86 9.74
CA ARG A 63 11.52 -9.10 9.37
C ARG A 63 12.96 -9.17 9.83
N THR A 64 13.46 -8.19 10.58
CA THR A 64 14.78 -8.27 11.20
C THR A 64 14.64 -8.82 12.62
N PRO A 65 14.61 -10.15 12.84
CA PRO A 65 14.92 -10.66 14.16
C PRO A 65 16.39 -10.33 14.43
N GLU A 66 16.63 -9.82 15.64
CA GLU A 66 17.96 -9.51 16.13
C GLU A 66 18.91 -10.68 15.81
N ALA A 67 19.99 -10.38 15.09
CA ALA A 67 21.15 -11.23 15.08
C ALA A 67 21.64 -11.26 16.53
N LYS A 68 21.21 -12.29 17.25
CA LYS A 68 21.73 -12.63 18.56
C LYS A 68 23.21 -12.97 18.35
N ASP A 69 24.08 -12.01 18.67
CA ASP A 69 25.50 -12.24 18.93
C ASP A 69 25.59 -13.27 20.07
N ASP A 70 25.97 -14.50 19.73
CA ASP A 70 26.47 -15.52 20.66
C ASP A 70 27.93 -15.85 20.27
#